data_AF-V9ECI4-F1
#
_entry.id   AF-V9ECI4-F1
#
_cell.length_a   1.000
_cell.length_b   1.000
_cell.length_c   1.000
_cell.angle_alpha   90.00
_cell.angle_beta   90.00
_cell.angle_gamma   90.00
#
_symmetry.space_group_name_H-M   'P 1'
#
loop_
_entity.id
_entity.type
_entity.pdbx_description
1 polymer ?
#
loop_
_entity_poly.entity_id
_entity_poly.type
_entity_poly.pdbx_seq_one_letter_code
_entity_poly.pdbx_strand_id
1 'polypeptide(L)' 'MEVQGQPWGGWPVDITSRWCPCNYCYAFGVCVHVVYALKATDHVDNSGRNILVNRSKRKRGDGASGGRPLSVGTALTF' A
#
# COMPACT_ATOMS: atom_id res chain seq x y z
N MET A 1 10.22 -25.01 0.12
CA MET A 1 10.97 -24.42 1.24
C MET A 1 10.12 -23.45 2.05
N GLU A 2 9.37 -22.54 1.43
CA GLU A 2 8.56 -21.51 2.14
C GLU A 2 7.27 -22.07 2.78
N VAL A 3 6.68 -23.06 2.12
CA VAL A 3 5.46 -23.78 2.56
C VAL A 3 5.81 -25.13 3.22
N GLN A 4 7.09 -25.49 3.23
CA GLN A 4 7.53 -26.79 3.75
C GLN A 4 7.49 -26.75 5.28
N GLY A 5 6.74 -27.66 5.88
CA GLY A 5 6.48 -27.65 7.33
C GLY A 5 5.47 -26.59 7.76
N GLN A 6 4.74 -25.97 6.82
CA GLN A 6 3.69 -25.02 7.18
C GLN A 6 2.57 -25.74 7.96
N PRO A 7 2.14 -25.21 9.12
CA PRO A 7 1.00 -25.74 9.85
C PRO A 7 -0.26 -25.71 9.01
N TRP A 8 -1.25 -26.53 9.34
CA TRP A 8 -2.55 -26.54 8.65
C TRP A 8 -3.21 -25.15 8.60
N GLY A 9 -3.01 -24.33 9.63
CA GLY A 9 -3.51 -22.95 9.72
C GLY A 9 -2.60 -21.87 9.12
N GLY A 10 -1.50 -22.23 8.46
CA GLY A 10 -0.48 -21.28 8.03
C GLY A 10 0.51 -20.90 9.13
N TRP A 11 1.41 -19.96 8.83
CA TRP A 11 2.39 -19.47 9.80
C TRP A 11 1.80 -18.35 10.67
N PRO A 12 1.94 -18.41 12.00
CA PRO A 12 1.61 -17.27 12.85
C PRO A 12 2.65 -16.16 12.61
N VAL A 13 2.21 -15.04 12.04
CA VAL A 13 3.08 -13.89 11.75
C VAL A 13 2.85 -12.83 12.82
N ASP A 14 3.92 -12.44 13.50
CA ASP A 14 3.90 -11.26 14.37
C ASP A 14 4.20 -10.02 13.54
N ILE A 15 3.17 -9.17 13.37
CA ILE A 15 3.25 -7.95 12.58
C ILE A 15 4.03 -6.84 13.33
N THR A 16 4.00 -6.85 14.66
CA THR A 16 4.66 -5.84 15.49
C THR A 16 6.17 -6.04 15.47
N SER A 17 6.64 -7.28 15.67
CA SER A 17 8.06 -7.62 15.56
C SER A 17 8.52 -7.94 14.13
N ARG A 18 7.58 -7.97 13.17
CA ARG A 18 7.80 -8.31 11.75
C ARG A 18 8.47 -9.67 11.59
N TRP A 19 8.01 -10.64 12.37
CA TRP A 19 8.66 -11.93 12.49
C TRP A 19 7.71 -13.08 12.15
N CYS A 20 8.28 -14.15 11.60
CA CYS A 20 7.56 -15.36 11.24
C CYS A 20 8.45 -16.58 11.53
N PRO A 21 7.91 -17.68 12.09
CA PRO A 21 8.69 -18.87 12.42
C PRO A 21 9.07 -19.74 11.20
N CYS A 22 8.86 -19.25 9.97
CA CYS A 22 9.30 -19.97 8.78
C CYS A 22 10.83 -19.92 8.61
N ASN A 23 11.40 -20.96 8.00
CA ASN A 23 12.85 -21.09 7.82
C ASN A 23 13.46 -19.91 7.03
N TYR A 24 12.69 -19.32 6.11
CA TYR A 24 13.15 -18.18 5.32
C TYR A 24 13.34 -16.92 6.16
N CYS A 25 12.40 -16.65 7.09
CA CYS A 25 12.53 -15.51 8.00
C CYS A 25 13.68 -15.71 8.99
N TYR A 26 13.97 -16.96 9.38
CA TYR A 26 15.14 -17.29 10.21
C TYR A 26 16.45 -17.04 9.46
N ALA A 27 16.53 -17.41 8.17
CA ALA A 27 17.73 -17.25 7.36
C ALA A 27 17.99 -15.80 6.90
N PHE A 28 16.94 -15.04 6.57
CA PHE A 28 17.06 -13.74 5.89
C PHE A 28 16.45 -12.56 6.67
N GLY A 29 15.81 -12.82 7.82
CA GLY A 29 15.16 -11.79 8.65
C GLY A 29 13.80 -11.29 8.12
N VAL A 30 13.44 -11.60 6.87
CA VAL A 30 12.14 -11.24 6.27
C VAL A 30 11.66 -12.35 5.34
N CYS A 31 10.35 -12.59 5.27
CA CYS A 31 9.75 -13.58 4.39
C CYS A 31 8.47 -13.05 3.72
N VAL A 32 7.99 -13.75 2.69
CA VAL A 32 6.76 -13.38 1.96
C VAL A 32 5.53 -13.31 2.87
N HIS A 33 5.46 -14.14 3.91
CA HIS A 33 4.35 -14.12 4.88
C HIS A 33 4.30 -12.82 5.68
N VAL A 34 5.46 -12.30 6.11
CA VAL A 34 5.55 -11.00 6.81
C VAL A 34 5.15 -9.87 5.88
N VAL A 35 5.64 -9.88 4.64
CA VAL A 35 5.29 -8.85 3.63
C VAL A 35 3.79 -8.89 3.30
N TYR A 36 3.22 -10.09 3.17
CA TYR A 36 1.79 -10.26 2.92
C TYR A 36 0.96 -9.79 4.11
N ALA A 37 1.29 -10.22 5.32
CA ALA A 37 0.60 -9.81 6.55
C ALA A 37 0.62 -8.29 6.71
N LEU A 38 1.77 -7.64 6.51
CA LEU A 38 1.90 -6.18 6.56
C LEU A 38 0.98 -5.49 5.54
N LYS A 39 0.93 -5.98 4.29
CA LYS A 39 0.05 -5.43 3.26
C LYS A 39 -1.44 -5.65 3.57
N ALA A 40 -1.77 -6.81 4.15
CA ALA A 40 -3.12 -7.11 4.58
C ALA A 40 -3.57 -6.18 5.72
N THR A 41 -2.67 -5.87 6.66
CA THR A 41 -2.96 -4.97 7.78
C THR A 41 -2.85 -3.49 7.43
N ASP A 42 -2.18 -3.11 6.36
CA ASP A 42 -2.13 -1.71 5.89
C ASP A 42 -3.53 -1.15 5.59
N HIS A 43 -4.47 -2.03 5.24
CA HIS A 43 -5.85 -1.68 4.96
C HIS A 43 -6.76 -1.85 6.17
N VAL A 44 -6.23 -2.13 7.36
CA VAL A 44 -7.02 -2.46 8.55
C VAL A 44 -6.59 -1.59 9.73
N ASP A 45 -7.54 -0.94 10.40
CA ASP A 45 -7.27 -0.11 11.57
C ASP A 45 -6.92 -0.98 12.80
N ASN A 46 -6.47 -0.35 13.89
CA ASN A 46 -6.14 -1.05 15.14
C ASN A 46 -7.36 -1.76 15.79
N SER A 47 -8.58 -1.53 15.27
CA SER A 47 -9.82 -2.20 15.68
C SER A 47 -10.23 -3.33 14.73
N GLY A 48 -9.41 -3.69 13.74
CA GLY A 48 -9.70 -4.76 12.79
C GLY A 48 -10.67 -4.35 11.66
N ARG A 49 -11.01 -3.07 11.51
CA ARG A 49 -11.92 -2.58 10.46
C ARG A 49 -11.13 -2.11 9.24
N ASN A 50 -11.68 -2.34 8.05
CA ASN A 50 -11.06 -1.86 6.82
C ASN A 50 -10.97 -0.32 6.82
N ILE A 51 -9.78 0.22 6.57
CA ILE A 51 -9.51 1.64 6.35
C ILE A 51 -10.03 2.00 4.95
N LEU A 52 -11.24 2.55 4.91
CA LEU A 52 -11.83 3.08 3.68
C LEU A 52 -11.25 4.47 3.39
N VAL A 53 -10.26 4.54 2.49
CA VAL A 53 -9.76 5.81 1.97
C VAL A 53 -10.65 6.31 0.83
N ASN A 54 -11.38 7.40 1.07
CA ASN A 54 -12.07 8.10 -0.02
C ASN A 54 -11.03 8.77 -0.94
N ARG A 55 -10.69 8.10 -2.04
CA ARG A 55 -9.83 8.66 -3.11
C ARG A 55 -10.62 9.48 -4.13
N SER A 56 -11.94 9.54 -4.01
CA SER A 56 -12.78 10.35 -4.89
C SER A 56 -12.69 11.82 -4.47
N LYS A 57 -12.08 12.62 -5.37
CA LYS A 57 -11.90 14.08 -5.35
C LYS A 57 -10.72 14.62 -4.54
N ARG A 58 -9.56 14.64 -5.21
CA ARG A 58 -8.93 15.94 -5.49
C ARG A 58 -9.66 16.62 -6.65
N LYS A 59 -10.93 16.97 -6.47
CA LYS A 59 -11.54 18.01 -7.29
C LYS A 59 -11.21 19.31 -6.58
N ARG A 60 -9.99 19.82 -6.80
CA ARG A 60 -9.72 21.24 -6.60
C ARG A 60 -10.61 21.95 -7.60
N GLY A 61 -11.71 22.49 -7.09
CA GLY A 61 -12.71 23.16 -7.88
C GLY A 61 -13.67 23.82 -6.93
N ASP A 62 -13.17 24.83 -6.21
CA ASP A 62 -13.66 26.18 -6.44
C ASP A 62 -12.62 27.21 -5.95
N GLY A 63 -12.28 28.17 -6.80
CA GLY A 63 -11.21 29.14 -6.59
C GLY A 63 -10.27 29.22 -7.78
N ALA A 64 -10.57 30.13 -8.70
CA ALA A 64 -9.79 30.48 -9.88
C ALA A 64 -8.27 30.50 -9.62
N SER A 65 -7.53 29.66 -10.35
CA SER A 65 -6.16 29.87 -10.83
C SER A 65 -5.55 28.52 -11.25
N GLY A 66 -5.26 28.36 -12.53
CA GLY A 66 -4.57 27.18 -13.04
C GLY A 66 -5.09 26.61 -14.35
N GLY A 67 -5.89 27.37 -15.10
CA GLY A 67 -6.00 27.16 -16.54
C GLY A 67 -4.73 27.67 -17.23
N ARG A 68 -4.38 27.08 -18.39
CA ARG A 68 -3.33 27.60 -19.29
C ARG A 68 -3.43 29.13 -19.36
N PRO A 69 -2.31 29.88 -19.30
CA PRO A 69 -2.35 31.33 -19.44
C PRO A 69 -3.05 31.69 -20.75
N LEU A 70 -4.08 32.54 -20.66
CA LEU A 70 -4.88 33.03 -21.79
C LEU A 70 -4.09 33.97 -22.72
N SER A 71 -2.79 34.15 -22.49
CA SER A 71 -1.95 35.14 -23.16
C SER A 71 -0.94 34.57 -24.17
N VAL A 72 -0.97 33.26 -24.47
CA VAL A 72 -0.23 32.76 -25.64
C VAL A 72 -1.13 32.93 -26.86
N GLY A 73 -0.94 34.08 -27.54
CA GLY A 73 -1.53 34.35 -28.84
C GLY A 73 -1.17 33.26 -29.85
N THR A 74 -1.98 33.18 -30.92
CA THR A 74 -1.82 32.27 -32.04
C THR A 74 -0.37 32.22 -32.51
N ALA A 75 0.24 31.04 -32.48
CA ALA A 75 1.49 30.80 -33.18
C ALA A 75 1.25 31.10 -34.67
N LEU A 76 2.04 32.01 -35.21
CA LEU A 76 1.97 32.52 -36.58
C LEU A 76 1.96 31.36 -37.58
N THR A 77 0.88 31.26 -38.36
CA THR A 77 0.91 30.62 -39.69
C THR A 77 1.18 31.71 -40.73
N PHE A 78 2.41 31.75 -41.24
CA PHE A 78 2.78 32.13 -42.61
C PHE A 78 4.14 31.50 -42.93
#